data_AF-A0A382RTE9-F1
#
_entry.id   AF-A0A382RTE9-F1
#
_cell.length_a   1.000
_cell.length_b   1.000
_cell.length_c   1.000
_cell.angle_alpha   90.00
_cell.angle_beta   90.00
_cell.angle_gamma   90.00
#
_symmetry.space_group_name_H-M   'P 1'
#
loop_
_entity.id
_entity.type
_entity.pdbx_description
1 polymer ?
#
loop_
_entity_poly.entity_id
_entity_poly.type
_entity_poly.pdbx_seq_one_letter_code
_entity_poly.pdbx_strand_id
1 'polypeptide(L)' 'VFNRQRLTARNRINMKPVNIGIIGLGTVGCGVVNVLHRNAEEISRRAGRRIVVTHGVVRDINRPRSCHTDTFSVTTDPN' A
#
# COMPACT_ATOMS: atom_id res chain seq x y z
N VAL A 1 32.74 -29.33 12.97
CA VAL A 1 31.27 -29.41 13.16
C VAL A 1 30.76 -28.06 13.66
N PHE A 2 30.66 -27.06 12.76
CA PHE A 2 30.27 -25.69 13.12
C PHE A 2 28.77 -25.53 12.80
N ASN A 3 28.00 -25.31 13.86
CA ASN A 3 26.55 -25.44 13.87
C ASN A 3 25.87 -24.29 13.09
N ARG A 4 25.36 -24.58 11.87
CA ARG A 4 24.63 -23.64 10.99
C ARG A 4 23.24 -23.21 11.51
N GLN A 5 22.80 -23.68 12.67
CA GLN A 5 21.42 -23.48 13.14
C GLN A 5 21.15 -22.17 13.91
N ARG A 6 22.14 -21.28 14.11
CA ARG A 6 21.96 -20.03 14.91
C ARG A 6 21.67 -18.75 14.12
N LEU A 7 21.45 -18.81 12.80
CA LEU A 7 21.20 -17.63 11.96
C LEU A 7 19.73 -17.38 11.59
N THR A 8 18.77 -18.19 12.06
CA THR A 8 17.35 -18.06 11.68
C THR A 8 16.56 -17.02 12.48
N ALA A 9 17.16 -16.34 13.47
CA ALA A 9 16.42 -15.45 14.38
C ALA A 9 16.84 -13.97 14.35
N ARG A 10 17.82 -13.56 13.52
CA ARG A 10 18.41 -12.20 13.58
C ARG A 10 18.05 -11.22 12.46
N ASN A 11 17.12 -11.54 11.56
CA ASN A 11 16.69 -10.55 10.54
C ASN A 11 15.22 -10.69 10.12
N ARG A 12 14.29 -10.87 11.07
CA ARG A 12 12.86 -10.60 10.83
C ARG A 12 12.57 -9.10 10.89
N ILE A 13 13.40 -8.27 10.25
CA ILE A 13 13.19 -6.83 10.15
C ILE A 13 12.01 -6.64 9.19
N ASN A 14 10.81 -6.74 9.76
CA ASN A 14 9.55 -6.18 9.30
C ASN A 14 9.21 -6.33 7.79
N MET A 15 9.16 -7.57 7.29
CA MET A 15 8.49 -7.91 6.02
C MET A 15 6.96 -7.71 6.05
N LYS A 16 6.42 -7.20 7.15
CA LYS A 16 4.99 -6.88 7.25
C LYS A 16 4.69 -5.70 6.31
N PRO A 17 3.70 -5.83 5.41
CA PRO A 17 3.30 -4.71 4.56
C PRO A 17 2.86 -3.53 5.43
N VAL A 18 3.11 -2.32 4.95
CA VAL A 18 2.52 -1.11 5.52
C VAL A 18 1.22 -0.86 4.79
N ASN A 19 0.13 -0.88 5.55
CA ASN A 19 -1.20 -0.57 5.07
C ASN A 19 -1.40 0.94 5.17
N ILE A 20 -1.83 1.58 4.09
CA ILE A 20 -2.11 3.01 4.04
C ILE A 20 -3.56 3.26 3.63
N GLY A 21 -4.08 4.39 4.11
CA GLY A 21 -5.32 4.99 3.65
C GLY A 21 -5.02 6.27 2.86
N ILE A 22 -5.81 6.57 1.83
CA ILE A 22 -5.68 7.78 1.03
C ILE A 22 -6.92 8.65 1.25
N ILE A 23 -6.72 9.85 1.78
CA ILE A 23 -7.80 10.83 1.93
C ILE A 23 -7.81 11.71 0.67
N GLY A 24 -8.84 11.51 -0.15
CA GLY A 24 -9.03 12.19 -1.43
C GLY A 24 -8.54 11.39 -2.62
N LEU A 25 -9.48 10.98 -3.48
CA LEU A 25 -9.22 10.29 -4.76
C LEU A 25 -9.51 11.21 -5.95
N GLY A 26 -8.95 12.42 -5.93
CA GLY A 26 -8.89 13.31 -7.10
C GLY A 26 -7.74 12.93 -8.03
N THR A 27 -7.31 13.87 -8.89
CA THR A 27 -6.20 13.64 -9.84
C THR A 27 -4.93 13.13 -9.15
N VAL A 28 -4.53 13.77 -8.05
CA VAL A 28 -3.31 13.38 -7.32
C VAL A 28 -3.50 12.06 -6.59
N GLY A 29 -4.59 11.88 -5.84
CA GLY A 29 -4.86 10.65 -5.10
C GLY A 29 -4.93 9.42 -6.01
N CYS A 30 -5.62 9.53 -7.15
CA CYS A 30 -5.63 8.47 -8.16
C CYS A 30 -4.25 8.26 -8.81
N GLY A 31 -3.47 9.32 -9.02
CA GLY A 31 -2.09 9.22 -9.48
C GLY A 31 -1.23 8.39 -8.52
N VAL A 32 -1.35 8.64 -7.21
CA VAL A 32 -0.64 7.89 -6.17
C VAL A 32 -1.03 6.41 -6.19
N VAL A 33 -2.33 6.09 -6.23
CA VAL A 33 -2.81 4.70 -6.34
C VAL A 33 -2.21 4.02 -7.57
N ASN A 34 -2.27 4.67 -8.73
CA ASN A 34 -1.79 4.11 -9.98
C ASN A 34 -0.26 3.90 -9.98
N VAL A 35 0.52 4.83 -9.42
CA VAL A 35 1.99 4.71 -9.31
C VAL A 35 2.37 3.60 -8.34
N LEU A 36 1.72 3.51 -7.19
CA LEU A 36 1.93 2.45 -6.20
C LEU A 36 1.63 1.08 -6.80
N HIS A 37 0.54 0.96 -7.56
CA HIS A 37 0.17 -0.30 -8.22
C HIS A 37 1.16 -0.69 -9.33
N ARG A 38 1.44 0.24 -10.27
CA ARG A 38 2.31 -0.04 -11.42
C ARG A 38 3.76 -0.31 -11.05
N ASN A 39 4.25 0.28 -9.95
CA ASN A 39 5.66 0.18 -9.53
C ASN A 39 5.82 -0.55 -8.19
N ALA A 40 4.87 -1.42 -7.84
CA ALA A 40 4.81 -2.05 -6.52
C ALA A 40 6.11 -2.75 -6.12
N GLU A 41 6.75 -3.46 -7.06
CA GLU A 41 8.03 -4.16 -6.82
C GLU A 41 9.17 -3.17 -6.54
N GLU A 42 9.34 -2.17 -7.40
CA GLU A 42 10.42 -1.18 -7.26
C GLU A 42 10.28 -0.36 -5.99
N ILE A 43 9.06 0.07 -5.67
CA ILE A 43 8.75 0.80 -4.44
C ILE A 43 9.00 -0.08 -3.23
N SER A 44 8.64 -1.36 -3.29
CA SER A 44 8.89 -2.30 -2.19
C SER A 44 10.39 -2.52 -1.97
N ARG A 45 11.17 -2.62 -3.06
CA ARG A 45 12.63 -2.75 -3.01
C ARG A 45 13.28 -1.53 -2.36
N ARG A 46 12.84 -0.32 -2.72
CA ARG A 46 13.36 0.94 -2.14
C ARG A 46 12.89 1.18 -0.70
N ALA A 47 11.64 0.89 -0.40
CA ALA A 47 11.05 1.08 0.94
C ALA A 47 11.43 -0.06 1.92
N GLY A 48 11.98 -1.17 1.43
CA GLY A 48 12.30 -2.36 2.21
C GLY A 48 11.08 -3.16 2.68
N ARG A 49 9.88 -2.84 2.17
CA ARG A 49 8.61 -3.53 2.48
C ARG A 49 7.52 -3.16 1.48
N ARG A 50 6.50 -4.02 1.36
CA ARG A 50 5.31 -3.74 0.53
C ARG A 50 4.48 -2.59 1.12
N ILE A 51 3.99 -1.71 0.25
CA ILE A 51 3.03 -0.66 0.58
C ILE A 51 1.68 -1.06 -0.04
N VAL A 52 0.64 -1.16 0.78
CA VAL A 52 -0.68 -1.62 0.36
C VAL A 52 -1.70 -0.54 0.67
N VAL A 53 -2.39 -0.06 -0.37
CA VAL A 53 -3.56 0.81 -0.20
C VAL A 53 -4.72 -0.06 0.26
N THR A 54 -5.32 0.29 1.39
CA THR A 54 -6.42 -0.49 1.99
C THR A 54 -7.73 0.30 2.05
N HIS A 55 -7.64 1.62 2.15
CA HIS A 55 -8.79 2.50 2.29
C HIS A 55 -8.61 3.77 1.45
N GLY A 56 -9.70 4.27 0.89
CA GLY A 56 -9.79 5.56 0.23
C GLY A 56 -10.96 6.35 0.79
N VAL A 57 -10.74 7.58 1.25
CA VAL A 57 -11.80 8.46 1.73
C VAL A 57 -12.12 9.49 0.67
N VAL A 58 -13.40 9.65 0.35
CA VAL A 58 -13.89 10.54 -0.71
C VAL A 58 -15.13 11.30 -0.25
N ARG A 59 -15.43 12.44 -0.86
CA ARG A 59 -16.66 13.17 -0.53
C ARG A 59 -17.92 12.59 -1.16
N ASP A 60 -17.80 12.04 -2.36
CA ASP A 60 -18.91 11.49 -3.15
C ASP A 60 -18.48 10.17 -3.77
N ILE A 61 -19.12 9.07 -3.39
CA ILE A 61 -18.76 7.74 -3.86
C ILE A 61 -19.09 7.53 -5.35
N ASN A 62 -20.11 8.22 -5.87
CA ASN A 62 -20.61 8.06 -7.24
C ASN A 62 -19.79 8.82 -8.28
N ARG A 63 -18.95 9.76 -7.85
CA ARG A 63 -18.09 10.51 -8.77
C ARG A 63 -17.10 9.57 -9.47
N PRO A 64 -17.01 9.58 -10.81
CA PRO A 64 -16.09 8.73 -11.55
C PRO A 64 -14.63 9.08 -11.23
N ARG A 65 -13.77 8.06 -11.22
CA ARG A 65 -12.35 8.16 -10.85
C ARG A 65 -11.47 7.50 -11.90
N SER A 66 -10.28 8.07 -12.11
CA SER A 66 -9.27 7.57 -13.06
C SER A 66 -8.32 6.53 -12.47
N CYS A 67 -8.67 5.92 -11.32
CA CYS A 67 -7.88 4.89 -10.67
C CYS A 67 -8.74 3.68 -10.34
N HIS A 68 -8.14 2.49 -10.36
CA HIS A 68 -8.82 1.25 -10.00
C HIS A 68 -9.07 1.22 -8.49
N THR A 69 -10.34 1.30 -8.11
CA THR A 69 -10.79 1.22 -6.72
C THR A 69 -11.17 -0.20 -6.32
N ASP A 70 -11.09 -1.17 -7.22
CA ASP A 70 -11.53 -2.56 -6.96
C ASP A 70 -10.62 -3.29 -5.96
N THR A 71 -9.46 -2.72 -5.67
CA THR A 71 -8.41 -3.31 -4.84
C THR A 71 -8.46 -2.85 -3.38
N PHE A 72 -9.33 -1.89 -3.03
CA PHE A 72 -9.40 -1.33 -1.67
C PHE A 72 -10.77 -0.72 -1.36
N SER A 73 -11.09 -0.57 -0.06
CA SER A 73 -12.39 -0.03 0.37
C SER A 73 -12.46 1.48 0.17
N VAL A 74 -13.51 1.96 -0.48
CA VAL A 74 -13.78 3.41 -0.60
C VAL A 74 -14.94 3.79 0.31
N THR A 75 -14.73 4.78 1.17
CA THR A 75 -15.72 5.27 2.13
C THR A 75 -15.86 6.79 2.05
N THR A 76 -16.99 7.32 2.52
CA THR A 76 -17.18 8.75 2.74
C THR A 76 -16.89 9.19 4.18
N ASP A 77 -16.71 8.24 5.09
CA ASP A 77 -16.36 8.51 6.49
C ASP A 77 -14.82 8.51 6.66
N PRO A 78 -14.21 9.60 7.16
CA PRO A 78 -12.79 9.63 7.46
C PRO A 78 -12.36 8.94 8.76
N ASN A 79 -13.31 8.51 9.62
CA ASN A 79 -13.02 7.91 10.92
C ASN A 79 -12.98 6.38 10.91
#